data_AF-A0A6M3IW71-F1
#
_entry.id   AF-A0A6M3IW71-F1
#
_cell.length_a   1.000
_cell.length_b   1.000
_cell.length_c   1.000
_cell.angle_alpha   90.00
_cell.angle_beta   90.00
_cell.angle_gamma   90.00
#
_symmetry.space_group_name_H-M   'P 1'
#
loop_
_entity.id
_entity.type
_entity.pdbx_description
1 polymer ?
#
loop_
_entity_poly.entity_id
_entity_poly.type
_entity_poly.pdbx_seq_one_letter_code
_entity_poly.pdbx_strand_id
1 'polypeptide(L)'
;MEETGTVNNDNSEGTVTDWTEGLPDDFKTPEVLPTFQKYKLEEGEQAVSVPKSVLKSHIELNKLIGKKTIGNPYDEKLSPEDRTRIWREIGVPEKPEGYELKAPENLPEGMSFNDGFSKEFSNAAHKLGIPKSAVNGLFKWYNERQLGEFSNSVKRLDKFNKKSIDEIKKDWGDEYENNLQKADAAIEKLFGAEFKEFLKTTGLNSHPAIVRGCFNASKAIGEHNIITGEGAAARPSVTFGKILEMKSNPKYWDPSRRDPDYVKEVDAVVSQFSGAQ
;
A
#
# COMPACT_ATOMS: atom_id res chain seq x y z
N MET A 1 90.48 45.48 45.31
CA MET A 1 90.61 44.01 45.35
C MET A 1 89.20 43.46 45.36
N GLU A 2 88.90 42.63 44.36
CA GLU A 2 87.72 41.78 44.28
C GLU A 2 87.59 40.92 45.55
N GLU A 3 86.37 40.62 45.97
CA GLU A 3 85.94 39.22 46.05
C GLU A 3 84.42 39.08 46.12
N THR A 4 83.96 38.09 45.37
CA THR A 4 82.61 37.66 45.04
C THR A 4 81.92 36.89 46.18
N GLY A 5 80.58 36.95 46.24
CA GLY A 5 79.79 36.12 47.14
C GLY A 5 78.31 36.06 46.76
N THR A 6 78.03 35.31 45.69
CA THR A 6 76.79 34.64 45.25
C THR A 6 75.46 35.00 45.95
N VAL A 7 74.56 35.64 45.20
CA VAL A 7 73.11 35.65 45.50
C VAL A 7 72.52 34.32 45.03
N ASN A 8 72.12 33.47 45.96
CA ASN A 8 71.37 32.26 45.65
C ASN A 8 69.98 32.63 45.15
N ASN A 9 69.76 32.34 43.88
CA ASN A 9 68.48 32.28 43.21
C ASN A 9 67.81 30.97 43.63
N ASP A 10 66.90 31.01 44.61
CA ASP A 10 66.05 29.84 44.91
C ASP A 10 64.74 29.96 44.11
N ASN A 11 64.84 29.43 42.90
CA ASN A 11 63.77 29.28 41.94
C ASN A 11 62.89 28.12 42.46
N SER A 12 61.78 28.43 43.15
CA SER A 12 60.82 27.40 43.52
C SER A 12 60.10 26.90 42.26
N GLU A 13 60.65 25.86 41.65
CA GLU A 13 60.05 25.05 40.58
C GLU A 13 58.81 24.32 41.12
N GLY A 14 57.70 25.04 41.24
CA GLY A 14 56.37 24.45 41.36
C GLY A 14 55.85 24.18 39.95
N THR A 15 55.97 22.94 39.47
CA THR A 15 55.27 22.51 38.26
C THR A 15 53.76 22.62 38.52
N VAL A 16 53.09 23.62 37.92
CA VAL A 16 51.62 23.66 37.88
C VAL A 16 51.19 22.50 36.99
N THR A 17 50.92 21.37 37.63
CA THR A 17 50.60 20.10 36.96
C THR A 17 49.13 20.02 36.53
N ASP A 18 48.27 20.89 37.07
CA ASP A 18 46.85 20.96 36.74
C ASP A 18 46.41 22.39 36.42
N TRP A 19 46.30 22.70 35.13
CA TRP A 19 45.84 24.01 34.64
C TRP A 19 44.39 24.33 35.06
N THR A 20 43.60 23.33 35.47
CA THR A 20 42.20 23.53 35.84
C THR A 20 42.03 24.32 37.14
N GLU A 21 43.10 24.46 37.93
CA GLU A 21 43.15 25.36 39.09
C GLU A 21 42.93 26.84 38.70
N GLY A 22 43.29 27.22 37.47
CA GLY A 22 43.10 28.58 36.93
C GLY A 22 41.69 28.87 36.39
N LEU A 23 40.78 27.89 36.40
CA LEU A 23 39.42 28.09 35.87
C LEU A 23 38.57 29.01 36.76
N PRO A 24 37.60 29.76 36.18
CA PRO A 24 36.61 30.49 36.96
C PRO A 24 35.74 29.54 37.81
N ASP A 25 35.27 30.00 38.97
CA ASP A 25 34.56 29.15 39.95
C ASP A 25 33.34 28.40 39.39
N ASP A 26 32.60 29.02 38.46
CA ASP A 26 31.46 28.39 37.78
C ASP A 26 31.81 27.08 37.05
N PHE A 27 33.10 26.84 36.75
CA PHE A 27 33.60 25.65 36.05
C PHE A 27 34.32 24.66 36.95
N LYS A 28 34.48 24.98 38.24
CA LYS A 28 35.12 24.12 39.26
C LYS A 28 34.11 23.24 40.00
N THR A 29 32.87 23.18 39.54
CA THR A 29 31.84 22.33 40.16
C THR A 29 32.14 20.84 39.91
N PRO A 30 31.74 19.92 40.81
CA PRO A 30 31.94 18.49 40.63
C PRO A 30 31.36 17.92 39.33
N GLU A 31 30.34 18.57 38.78
CA GLU A 31 29.68 18.19 37.53
C GLU A 31 30.47 18.61 36.28
N VAL A 32 31.19 19.74 36.34
CA VAL A 32 31.82 20.37 35.18
C VAL A 32 33.33 20.14 35.15
N LEU A 33 33.99 20.23 36.31
CA LEU A 33 35.45 20.13 36.45
C LEU A 33 36.06 18.87 35.79
N PRO A 34 35.46 17.66 35.90
CA PRO A 34 35.99 16.46 35.24
C PRO A 34 36.08 16.59 33.71
N THR A 35 35.27 17.45 33.09
CA THR A 35 35.30 17.70 31.64
C THR A 35 36.62 18.32 31.20
N PHE A 36 37.24 19.12 32.07
CA PHE A 36 38.49 19.83 31.78
C PHE A 36 39.73 19.12 32.32
N GLN A 37 39.61 18.44 33.47
CA GLN A 37 40.73 17.70 34.10
C GLN A 37 41.31 16.56 33.25
N LYS A 38 40.55 16.09 32.25
CA LYS A 38 41.03 15.08 31.29
C LYS A 38 42.13 15.60 30.36
N TYR A 39 42.24 16.92 30.19
CA TYR A 39 43.28 17.54 29.39
C TYR A 39 44.46 17.88 30.29
N LYS A 40 45.62 17.29 30.03
CA LYS A 40 46.86 17.56 30.79
C LYS A 40 47.78 18.42 29.93
N LEU A 41 48.55 19.29 30.57
CA LEU A 41 49.63 20.02 29.91
C LEU A 41 50.73 19.02 29.53
N GLU A 42 51.24 19.10 28.31
CA GLU A 42 52.43 18.38 27.88
C GLU A 42 53.72 19.06 28.39
N GLU A 43 54.85 18.34 28.34
CA GLU A 43 56.14 18.87 28.78
C GLU A 43 56.53 20.10 27.95
N GLY A 44 56.75 21.23 28.62
CA GLY A 44 57.06 22.52 27.96
C GLY A 44 55.84 23.38 27.61
N GLU A 45 54.61 22.89 27.83
CA GLU A 45 53.40 23.71 27.67
C GLU A 45 53.12 24.59 28.90
N GLN A 46 52.50 25.74 28.66
CA GLN A 46 52.06 26.67 29.70
C GLN A 46 50.55 26.85 29.64
N ALA A 47 49.91 26.92 30.82
CA ALA A 47 48.49 27.22 30.91
C ALA A 47 48.21 28.63 30.38
N VAL A 48 47.24 28.76 29.47
CA VAL A 48 46.77 30.04 28.95
C VAL A 48 45.34 30.29 29.41
N SER A 49 45.01 31.54 29.74
CA SER A 49 43.65 31.93 30.09
C SER A 49 42.69 31.74 28.92
N VAL A 50 41.66 30.91 29.12
CA VAL A 50 40.62 30.65 28.12
C VAL A 50 39.39 31.54 28.38
N PRO A 51 38.86 32.26 27.38
CA PRO A 51 37.64 33.05 27.56
C PRO A 51 36.45 32.22 28.05
N LYS A 52 35.67 32.78 28.99
CA LYS A 52 34.48 32.12 29.58
C LYS A 52 33.48 31.62 28.53
N SER A 53 33.32 32.34 27.41
CA SER A 53 32.44 31.95 26.31
C SER A 53 32.87 30.65 25.63
N VAL A 54 34.17 30.41 25.50
CA VAL A 54 34.73 29.19 24.89
C VAL A 54 34.52 28.00 25.81
N LEU A 55 34.79 28.16 27.12
CA LEU A 55 34.54 27.12 28.12
C LEU A 55 33.06 26.71 28.16
N LYS A 56 32.14 27.68 28.12
CA LYS A 56 30.70 27.40 28.02
C LYS A 56 30.35 26.66 26.74
N SER A 57 30.87 27.10 25.60
CA SER A 57 30.65 26.43 24.30
C SER A 57 31.09 24.95 24.34
N HIS A 58 32.26 24.66 24.94
CA HIS A 58 32.75 23.29 25.09
C HIS A 58 31.84 22.42 25.95
N ILE A 59 31.29 22.96 27.05
CA ILE A 59 30.34 22.23 27.91
C ILE A 59 29.05 21.93 27.15
N GLU A 60 28.48 22.92 26.45
CA GLU A 60 27.27 22.72 25.67
C GLU A 60 27.48 21.70 24.54
N LEU A 61 28.65 21.72 23.88
CA LEU A 61 29.04 20.70 22.91
C LEU A 61 29.18 19.32 23.55
N ASN A 62 29.83 19.18 24.72
CA ASN A 62 29.91 17.89 25.42
C ASN A 62 28.53 17.39 25.87
N LYS A 63 27.61 18.27 26.28
CA LYS A 63 26.22 17.89 26.58
C LYS A 63 25.49 17.37 25.35
N LEU A 64 25.75 17.95 24.18
CA LEU A 64 25.24 17.46 22.90
C LEU A 64 25.86 16.12 22.51
N ILE A 65 27.15 15.91 22.77
CA ILE A 65 27.84 14.63 22.53
C ILE A 65 27.37 13.54 23.51
N GLY A 66 27.05 13.92 24.76
CA GLY A 66 26.51 13.03 25.79
C GLY A 66 25.05 12.64 25.59
N LYS A 67 24.28 13.45 24.84
CA LYS A 67 23.06 12.98 24.18
C LYS A 67 23.52 12.13 23.01
N LYS A 68 23.12 10.87 22.94
CA LYS A 68 23.45 9.97 21.82
C LYS A 68 22.88 10.57 20.51
N THR A 69 23.63 11.47 19.86
CA THR A 69 23.25 12.07 18.57
C THR A 69 23.53 11.03 17.52
N ILE A 70 22.59 10.10 17.40
CA ILE A 70 22.47 9.26 16.24
C ILE A 70 22.29 10.24 15.07
N GLY A 71 23.32 10.42 14.24
CA GLY A 71 23.31 11.38 13.13
C GLY A 71 22.10 11.17 12.22
N ASN A 72 21.72 12.15 11.41
CA ASN A 72 20.58 12.02 10.51
C ASN A 72 20.85 10.91 9.46
N PRO A 73 20.14 9.76 9.47
CA PRO A 73 20.36 8.69 8.50
C PRO A 73 19.99 9.06 7.06
N TYR A 74 19.22 10.14 6.89
CA TYR A 74 18.73 10.62 5.60
C TYR A 74 19.60 11.74 5.02
N ASP A 75 20.75 12.04 5.62
CA ASP A 75 21.71 12.96 5.04
C ASP A 75 22.34 12.33 3.78
N GLU A 76 22.27 13.07 2.66
CA GLU A 76 22.81 12.67 1.36
C GLU A 76 24.34 12.60 1.36
N LYS A 77 25.00 13.37 2.25
CA LYS A 77 26.47 13.41 2.37
C LYS A 77 27.03 12.28 3.24
N LEU A 78 26.15 11.51 3.88
CA LEU A 78 26.53 10.43 4.77
C LEU A 78 27.12 9.26 3.98
N SER A 79 28.26 8.73 4.42
CA SER A 79 28.85 7.54 3.82
C SER A 79 27.90 6.33 3.95
N PRO A 80 27.95 5.34 3.03
CA PRO A 80 27.14 4.13 3.14
C PRO A 80 27.37 3.34 4.44
N GLU A 81 28.60 3.34 4.94
CA GLU A 81 29.00 2.64 6.17
C GLU A 81 28.42 3.33 7.41
N ASP A 82 28.52 4.66 7.48
CA ASP A 82 27.93 5.45 8.57
C ASP A 82 26.41 5.34 8.58
N ARG A 83 25.77 5.34 7.40
CA ARG A 83 24.32 5.11 7.25
C ARG A 83 23.92 3.75 7.79
N THR A 84 24.65 2.71 7.43
CA THR A 84 24.38 1.35 7.90
C THR A 84 24.55 1.23 9.41
N ARG A 85 25.58 1.88 9.99
CA ARG A 85 25.76 1.94 11.46
C ARG A 85 24.55 2.61 12.12
N ILE A 86 24.15 3.78 11.63
CA ILE A 86 23.01 4.53 12.17
C ILE A 86 21.72 3.70 12.05
N TRP A 87 21.47 3.07 10.91
CA TRP A 87 20.32 2.19 10.69
C TRP A 87 20.27 1.05 11.71
N ARG A 88 21.41 0.40 11.98
CA ARG A 88 21.50 -0.62 13.03
C ARG A 88 21.19 -0.04 14.42
N GLU A 89 21.69 1.15 14.72
CA GLU A 89 21.45 1.82 16.02
C GLU A 89 19.99 2.21 16.24
N ILE A 90 19.27 2.62 15.19
CA ILE A 90 17.83 2.93 15.27
C ILE A 90 16.93 1.69 15.15
N GLY A 91 17.50 0.50 14.99
CA GLY A 91 16.75 -0.76 14.95
C GLY A 91 16.16 -1.13 13.60
N VAL A 92 16.80 -0.71 12.49
CA VAL A 92 16.55 -1.29 11.17
C VAL A 92 17.18 -2.70 11.15
N PRO A 93 16.44 -3.74 10.74
CA PRO A 93 17.00 -5.08 10.58
C PRO A 93 18.11 -5.13 9.52
N GLU A 94 19.02 -6.09 9.61
CA GLU A 94 20.10 -6.25 8.61
C GLU A 94 19.60 -6.72 7.24
N LYS A 95 18.41 -7.32 7.20
CA LYS A 95 17.76 -7.80 5.98
C LYS A 95 16.25 -7.54 6.05
N PRO A 96 15.56 -7.37 4.91
CA PRO A 96 14.11 -7.18 4.86
C PRO A 96 13.32 -8.23 5.65
N GLU A 97 13.76 -9.49 5.64
CA GLU A 97 13.08 -10.60 6.33
C GLU A 97 13.04 -10.41 7.86
N GLY A 98 13.97 -9.62 8.41
CA GLY A 98 14.05 -9.35 9.84
C GLY A 98 12.90 -8.50 10.40
N TYR A 99 12.05 -7.92 9.55
CA TYR A 99 10.80 -7.30 9.99
C TYR A 99 9.78 -8.31 10.50
N GLU A 100 9.84 -9.57 10.04
CA GLU A 100 8.95 -10.66 10.48
C GLU A 100 7.46 -10.31 10.32
N LEU A 101 7.10 -9.68 9.20
CA LEU A 101 5.71 -9.33 8.89
C LEU A 101 4.91 -10.62 8.63
N LYS A 102 3.97 -10.91 9.53
CA LYS A 102 3.14 -12.11 9.50
C LYS A 102 1.68 -11.76 9.29
N ALA A 103 0.93 -12.72 8.78
CA ALA A 103 -0.52 -12.65 8.68
C ALA A 103 -1.14 -12.32 10.06
N PRO A 104 -2.19 -11.48 10.11
CA PRO A 104 -3.00 -11.34 11.31
C PRO A 104 -3.58 -12.70 11.74
N GLU A 105 -3.62 -12.96 13.04
CA GLU A 105 -4.15 -14.23 13.57
C GLU A 105 -5.64 -14.43 13.25
N ASN A 106 -6.40 -13.34 13.10
CA ASN A 106 -7.86 -13.35 12.94
C ASN A 106 -8.29 -12.88 11.54
N LEU A 107 -7.87 -13.57 10.50
CA LEU A 107 -8.34 -13.31 9.13
C LEU A 107 -9.76 -13.88 8.94
N PRO A 108 -10.75 -13.06 8.54
CA PRO A 108 -12.09 -13.53 8.22
C PRO A 108 -12.10 -14.47 7.02
N GLU A 109 -13.09 -15.35 6.97
CA GLU A 109 -13.35 -16.20 5.81
C GLU A 109 -13.59 -15.33 4.56
N GLY A 110 -12.96 -15.70 3.44
CA GLY A 110 -12.97 -14.92 2.19
C GLY A 110 -11.92 -13.81 2.13
N MET A 111 -11.15 -13.56 3.19
CA MET A 111 -9.96 -12.71 3.14
C MET A 111 -8.70 -13.58 3.11
N SER A 112 -7.83 -13.35 2.12
CA SER A 112 -6.50 -13.95 2.06
C SER A 112 -5.43 -12.95 2.44
N PHE A 113 -4.40 -13.43 3.14
CA PHE A 113 -3.19 -12.66 3.36
C PHE A 113 -2.36 -12.61 2.09
N ASN A 114 -1.87 -11.43 1.73
CA ASN A 114 -1.01 -11.26 0.57
C ASN A 114 0.47 -11.31 1.00
N ASP A 115 1.06 -12.50 0.94
CA ASP A 115 2.48 -12.72 1.21
C ASP A 115 3.40 -11.92 0.28
N GLY A 116 2.99 -11.73 -0.98
CA GLY A 116 3.71 -10.93 -1.97
C GLY A 116 3.84 -9.47 -1.53
N PHE A 117 2.71 -8.87 -1.15
CA PHE A 117 2.67 -7.51 -0.61
C PHE A 117 3.56 -7.36 0.64
N SER A 118 3.54 -8.34 1.53
CA SER A 118 4.34 -8.29 2.77
C SER A 118 5.85 -8.32 2.50
N LYS A 119 6.28 -9.07 1.48
CA LYS A 119 7.68 -9.07 0.99
C LYS A 119 8.04 -7.74 0.35
N GLU A 120 7.18 -7.21 -0.53
CA GLU A 120 7.40 -5.90 -1.17
C GLU A 120 7.48 -4.77 -0.15
N PHE A 121 6.59 -4.77 0.84
CA PHE A 121 6.57 -3.81 1.93
C PHE A 121 7.85 -3.88 2.78
N SER A 122 8.27 -5.08 3.16
CA SER A 122 9.54 -5.29 3.89
C SER A 122 10.74 -4.78 3.10
N ASN A 123 10.80 -5.05 1.79
CA ASN A 123 11.86 -4.57 0.91
C ASN A 123 11.87 -3.04 0.81
N ALA A 124 10.71 -2.42 0.65
CA ALA A 124 10.58 -0.96 0.60
C ALA A 124 11.01 -0.32 1.93
N ALA A 125 10.55 -0.86 3.05
CA ALA A 125 10.88 -0.36 4.37
C ALA A 125 12.38 -0.48 4.69
N HIS A 126 13.02 -1.60 4.30
CA HIS A 126 14.46 -1.78 4.44
C HIS A 126 15.25 -0.77 3.60
N LYS A 127 14.86 -0.55 2.33
CA LYS A 127 15.49 0.47 1.45
C LYS A 127 15.38 1.89 2.01
N LEU A 128 14.30 2.16 2.75
CA LEU A 128 14.04 3.46 3.38
C LEU A 128 14.61 3.56 4.81
N GLY A 129 15.27 2.52 5.32
CA GLY A 129 15.87 2.53 6.67
C GLY A 129 14.84 2.72 7.78
N ILE A 130 13.65 2.14 7.64
CA ILE A 130 12.58 2.29 8.65
C ILE A 130 12.83 1.32 9.80
N PRO A 131 12.84 1.77 11.08
CA PRO A 131 12.99 0.87 12.23
C PRO A 131 11.92 -0.23 12.30
N LYS A 132 12.30 -1.43 12.77
CA LYS A 132 11.39 -2.58 12.89
C LYS A 132 10.10 -2.26 13.66
N SER A 133 10.20 -1.51 14.74
CA SER A 133 9.05 -1.09 15.55
C SER A 133 8.04 -0.25 14.76
N ALA A 134 8.53 0.69 13.94
CA ALA A 134 7.69 1.53 13.10
C ALA A 134 7.04 0.73 11.96
N VAL A 135 7.80 -0.16 11.30
CA VAL A 135 7.26 -1.05 10.25
C VAL A 135 6.16 -1.94 10.81
N ASN A 136 6.38 -2.56 11.98
CA ASN A 136 5.39 -3.42 12.62
C ASN A 136 4.12 -2.65 12.99
N GLY A 137 4.26 -1.41 13.50
CA GLY A 137 3.12 -0.54 13.79
C GLY A 137 2.32 -0.17 12.54
N LEU A 138 3.00 0.25 11.47
CA LEU A 138 2.36 0.59 10.19
C LEU A 138 1.67 -0.62 9.56
N PHE A 139 2.32 -1.78 9.59
CA PHE A 139 1.77 -3.01 9.03
C PHE A 139 0.54 -3.48 9.81
N LYS A 140 0.57 -3.39 11.15
CA LYS A 140 -0.60 -3.66 11.99
C LYS A 140 -1.76 -2.72 11.65
N TRP A 141 -1.51 -1.41 11.60
CA TRP A 141 -2.54 -0.42 11.23
C TRP A 141 -3.14 -0.69 9.85
N TYR A 142 -2.30 -1.02 8.87
CA TYR A 142 -2.75 -1.37 7.52
C TYR A 142 -3.67 -2.59 7.54
N ASN A 143 -3.28 -3.66 8.22
CA ASN A 143 -4.10 -4.87 8.34
C ASN A 143 -5.43 -4.59 9.05
N GLU A 144 -5.43 -3.82 10.15
CA GLU A 144 -6.65 -3.41 10.86
C GLU A 144 -7.60 -2.62 9.94
N ARG A 145 -7.05 -1.72 9.11
CA ARG A 145 -7.82 -0.98 8.12
C ARG A 145 -8.44 -1.92 7.07
N GLN A 146 -7.67 -2.86 6.53
CA GLN A 146 -8.16 -3.82 5.55
C GLN A 146 -9.28 -4.70 6.12
N LEU A 147 -9.13 -5.16 7.37
CA LEU A 147 -10.17 -5.89 8.10
C LEU A 147 -11.44 -5.06 8.27
N GLY A 148 -11.30 -3.78 8.63
CA GLY A 148 -12.42 -2.83 8.72
C GLY A 148 -13.15 -2.64 7.39
N GLU A 149 -12.42 -2.42 6.30
CA GLU A 149 -13.00 -2.25 4.96
C GLU A 149 -13.72 -3.50 4.46
N PHE A 150 -13.16 -4.69 4.73
CA PHE A 150 -13.82 -5.95 4.41
C PHE A 150 -15.10 -6.15 5.22
N SER A 151 -15.05 -5.95 6.55
CA SER A 151 -16.24 -6.03 7.41
C SER A 151 -17.34 -5.07 6.95
N ASN A 152 -16.97 -3.84 6.59
CA ASN A 152 -17.89 -2.85 6.05
C ASN A 152 -18.47 -3.29 4.70
N SER A 153 -17.68 -3.91 3.84
CA SER A 153 -18.14 -4.46 2.55
C SER A 153 -19.15 -5.59 2.74
N VAL A 154 -18.88 -6.54 3.65
CA VAL A 154 -19.81 -7.62 4.00
C VAL A 154 -21.13 -7.05 4.55
N LYS A 155 -21.07 -6.07 5.46
CA LYS A 155 -22.27 -5.40 5.99
C LYS A 155 -23.07 -4.67 4.90
N ARG A 156 -22.39 -4.00 3.97
CA ARG A 156 -23.03 -3.34 2.83
C ARG A 156 -23.73 -4.35 1.93
N LEU A 157 -23.09 -5.48 1.64
CA LEU A 157 -23.67 -6.56 0.84
C LEU A 157 -24.88 -7.18 1.54
N ASP A 158 -24.80 -7.51 2.83
CA ASP A 158 -25.93 -8.04 3.59
C ASP A 158 -27.13 -7.06 3.61
N LYS A 159 -26.86 -5.76 3.85
CA LYS A 159 -27.89 -4.73 3.80
C LYS A 159 -28.51 -4.59 2.41
N PHE A 160 -27.69 -4.65 1.37
CA PHE A 160 -28.15 -4.61 -0.02
C PHE A 160 -29.04 -5.82 -0.34
N ASN A 161 -28.63 -7.03 0.05
CA ASN A 161 -29.38 -8.26 -0.17
C ASN A 161 -30.73 -8.24 0.56
N LYS A 162 -30.76 -7.81 1.83
CA LYS A 162 -32.02 -7.65 2.59
C LYS A 162 -32.98 -6.68 1.91
N LYS A 163 -32.49 -5.51 1.52
CA LYS A 163 -33.28 -4.50 0.78
C LYS A 163 -33.80 -5.06 -0.54
N SER A 164 -32.97 -5.83 -1.24
CA SER A 164 -33.33 -6.46 -2.51
C SER A 164 -34.44 -7.48 -2.34
N ILE A 165 -34.35 -8.34 -1.31
CA ILE A 165 -35.39 -9.30 -0.95
C ILE A 165 -36.68 -8.59 -0.61
N ASP A 166 -36.64 -7.56 0.23
CA ASP A 166 -37.84 -6.79 0.63
C ASP A 166 -38.52 -6.12 -0.58
N GLU A 167 -37.74 -5.55 -1.50
CA GLU A 167 -38.25 -4.93 -2.73
C GLU A 167 -38.91 -5.97 -3.65
N ILE A 168 -38.28 -7.13 -3.87
CA ILE A 168 -38.85 -8.18 -4.73
C ILE A 168 -40.08 -8.81 -4.07
N LYS A 169 -40.08 -9.02 -2.75
CA LYS A 169 -41.26 -9.51 -2.01
C LYS A 169 -42.41 -8.53 -2.07
N LYS A 170 -42.15 -7.22 -2.01
CA LYS A 170 -43.18 -6.20 -2.19
C LYS A 170 -43.84 -6.29 -3.58
N ASP A 171 -43.07 -6.57 -4.62
CA ASP A 171 -43.59 -6.66 -5.98
C ASP A 171 -44.32 -7.98 -6.27
N TRP A 172 -43.81 -9.09 -5.74
CA TRP A 172 -44.31 -10.44 -6.07
C TRP A 172 -45.28 -11.02 -5.03
N GLY A 173 -45.30 -10.48 -3.81
CA GLY A 173 -46.17 -10.95 -2.74
C GLY A 173 -46.03 -12.45 -2.50
N ASP A 174 -47.16 -13.16 -2.47
CA ASP A 174 -47.23 -14.60 -2.23
C ASP A 174 -46.55 -15.44 -3.33
N GLU A 175 -46.44 -14.90 -4.55
CA GLU A 175 -45.77 -15.56 -5.67
C GLU A 175 -44.23 -15.45 -5.61
N TYR A 176 -43.68 -14.82 -4.57
CA TYR A 176 -42.24 -14.56 -4.46
C TYR A 176 -41.38 -15.81 -4.68
N GLU A 177 -41.65 -16.89 -3.94
CA GLU A 177 -40.87 -18.13 -4.02
C GLU A 177 -40.99 -18.79 -5.40
N ASN A 178 -42.20 -18.82 -5.96
CA ASN A 178 -42.48 -19.39 -7.28
C ASN A 178 -41.75 -18.60 -8.39
N ASN A 179 -41.80 -17.27 -8.33
CA ASN A 179 -41.15 -16.39 -9.29
C ASN A 179 -39.63 -16.45 -9.18
N LEU A 180 -39.09 -16.60 -7.96
CA LEU A 180 -37.66 -16.78 -7.73
C LEU A 180 -37.16 -18.10 -8.33
N GLN A 181 -37.89 -19.20 -8.16
CA GLN A 181 -37.55 -20.49 -8.79
C GLN A 181 -37.55 -20.41 -10.32
N LYS A 182 -38.54 -19.73 -10.90
CA LYS A 182 -38.60 -19.49 -12.35
C LYS A 182 -37.42 -18.65 -12.85
N ALA A 183 -37.02 -17.62 -12.11
CA ALA A 183 -35.85 -16.81 -12.41
C ALA A 183 -34.55 -17.63 -12.34
N ASP A 184 -34.38 -18.44 -11.28
CA ASP A 184 -33.19 -19.28 -11.07
C ASP A 184 -33.05 -20.38 -12.15
N ALA A 185 -34.16 -20.99 -12.55
CA ALA A 185 -34.20 -21.93 -13.66
C ALA A 185 -33.88 -21.27 -15.01
N ALA A 186 -34.34 -20.04 -15.23
CA ALA A 186 -34.03 -19.28 -16.44
C ALA A 186 -32.55 -18.92 -16.53
N ILE A 187 -31.87 -18.60 -15.41
CA ILE A 187 -30.43 -18.33 -15.39
C ILE A 187 -29.67 -19.55 -15.93
N GLU A 188 -29.94 -20.72 -15.37
CA GLU A 188 -29.24 -21.95 -15.75
C GLU A 188 -29.53 -22.36 -17.20
N LYS A 189 -30.79 -22.23 -17.62
CA LYS A 189 -31.22 -22.60 -18.98
C LYS A 189 -30.66 -21.66 -20.06
N LEU A 190 -30.54 -20.37 -19.78
CA LEU A 190 -30.09 -19.36 -20.75
C LEU A 190 -28.58 -19.16 -20.77
N PHE A 191 -27.94 -19.20 -19.60
CA PHE A 191 -26.55 -18.78 -19.44
C PHE A 191 -25.64 -19.90 -18.90
N GLY A 192 -26.22 -21.04 -18.50
CA GLY A 192 -25.48 -22.20 -17.99
C GLY A 192 -25.09 -22.12 -16.51
N ALA A 193 -24.57 -23.23 -16.01
CA ALA A 193 -24.20 -23.39 -14.61
C ALA A 193 -23.01 -22.51 -14.19
N GLU A 194 -22.05 -22.25 -15.09
CA GLU A 194 -20.90 -21.40 -14.81
C GLU A 194 -21.32 -19.96 -14.50
N PHE A 195 -22.20 -19.38 -15.32
CA PHE A 195 -22.72 -18.03 -15.08
C PHE A 195 -23.56 -17.97 -13.79
N LYS A 196 -24.35 -19.01 -13.52
CA LYS A 196 -25.11 -19.13 -12.27
C LYS A 196 -24.18 -19.12 -11.06
N GLU A 197 -23.07 -19.86 -11.11
CA GLU A 197 -22.08 -19.89 -10.05
C GLU A 197 -21.31 -18.56 -9.92
N PHE A 198 -21.00 -17.90 -11.04
CA PHE A 198 -20.45 -16.55 -11.05
C PHE A 198 -21.38 -15.55 -10.33
N LEU A 199 -22.68 -15.58 -10.60
CA LEU A 199 -23.64 -14.71 -9.91
C LEU A 199 -23.71 -15.00 -8.40
N LYS A 200 -23.59 -16.26 -7.98
CA LYS A 200 -23.56 -16.64 -6.56
C LYS A 200 -22.29 -16.17 -5.88
N THR A 201 -21.13 -16.44 -6.46
CA THR A 201 -19.82 -16.08 -5.90
C THR A 201 -19.58 -14.57 -5.83
N THR A 202 -20.15 -13.81 -6.77
CA THR A 202 -20.12 -12.33 -6.74
C THR A 202 -21.23 -11.70 -5.89
N GLY A 203 -22.21 -12.49 -5.44
CA GLY A 203 -23.40 -12.01 -4.71
C GLY A 203 -24.46 -11.31 -5.58
N LEU A 204 -24.26 -11.26 -6.91
CA LEU A 204 -25.17 -10.62 -7.87
C LEU A 204 -26.45 -11.43 -8.11
N ASN A 205 -26.50 -12.70 -7.72
CA ASN A 205 -27.69 -13.55 -7.83
C ASN A 205 -28.93 -13.01 -7.09
N SER A 206 -28.74 -12.11 -6.12
CA SER A 206 -29.82 -11.47 -5.35
C SER A 206 -30.18 -10.05 -5.83
N HIS A 207 -29.50 -9.54 -6.86
CA HIS A 207 -29.70 -8.18 -7.35
C HIS A 207 -31.09 -8.03 -8.01
N PRO A 208 -31.94 -7.04 -7.63
CA PRO A 208 -33.33 -6.96 -8.10
C PRO A 208 -33.48 -6.88 -9.60
N ALA A 209 -32.62 -6.11 -10.28
CA ALA A 209 -32.66 -6.00 -11.74
C ALA A 209 -32.34 -7.34 -12.43
N ILE A 210 -31.40 -8.13 -11.89
CA ILE A 210 -31.03 -9.44 -12.44
C ILE A 210 -32.17 -10.41 -12.19
N VAL A 211 -32.66 -10.51 -10.95
CA VAL A 211 -33.76 -11.41 -10.58
C VAL A 211 -35.02 -11.11 -11.40
N ARG A 212 -35.42 -9.83 -11.53
CA ARG A 212 -36.57 -9.43 -12.35
C ARG A 212 -36.34 -9.70 -13.84
N GLY A 213 -35.14 -9.40 -14.36
CA GLY A 213 -34.79 -9.67 -15.74
C GLY A 213 -34.88 -11.16 -16.08
N CYS A 214 -34.30 -12.01 -15.24
CA CYS A 214 -34.35 -13.46 -15.39
C CYS A 214 -35.78 -14.02 -15.22
N PHE A 215 -36.57 -13.46 -14.31
CA PHE A 215 -37.98 -13.81 -14.21
C PHE A 215 -38.76 -13.43 -15.48
N ASN A 216 -38.56 -12.23 -16.02
CA ASN A 216 -39.21 -11.82 -17.27
C ASN A 216 -38.76 -12.69 -18.45
N ALA A 217 -37.48 -13.07 -18.49
CA ALA A 217 -36.98 -14.03 -19.47
C ALA A 217 -37.63 -15.41 -19.28
N SER A 218 -37.84 -15.85 -18.03
CA SER A 218 -38.55 -17.11 -17.73
C SER A 218 -39.98 -17.09 -18.27
N LYS A 219 -40.68 -15.94 -18.21
CA LYS A 219 -41.99 -15.75 -18.83
C LYS A 219 -41.90 -15.82 -20.34
N ALA A 220 -40.95 -15.11 -20.97
CA ALA A 220 -40.77 -15.17 -22.42
C ALA A 220 -40.39 -16.58 -22.94
N ILE A 221 -39.79 -17.43 -22.09
CA ILE A 221 -39.50 -18.84 -22.40
C ILE A 221 -40.71 -19.75 -22.12
N GLY A 222 -41.51 -19.42 -21.10
CA GLY A 222 -42.66 -20.22 -20.65
C GLY A 222 -43.99 -19.89 -21.32
N GLU A 223 -44.22 -18.62 -21.66
CA GLU A 223 -45.39 -18.08 -22.38
C GLU A 223 -45.31 -18.34 -23.88
N HIS A 224 -44.31 -19.09 -24.32
CA HIS A 224 -44.00 -19.20 -25.72
C HIS A 224 -43.58 -20.62 -26.19
N ASN A 225 -44.42 -21.44 -26.85
CA ASN A 225 -45.71 -21.16 -27.48
C ASN A 225 -45.81 -19.72 -28.05
N ILE A 226 -44.70 -19.26 -28.64
CA ILE A 226 -44.60 -18.32 -29.75
C ILE A 226 -45.85 -17.57 -30.26
N ILE A 227 -46.76 -16.93 -29.50
CA ILE A 227 -47.66 -15.93 -30.09
C ILE A 227 -46.81 -14.73 -30.46
N THR A 228 -46.16 -14.86 -31.61
CA THR A 228 -45.78 -13.75 -32.46
C THR A 228 -47.02 -12.90 -32.60
N GLY A 229 -46.99 -11.69 -32.05
CA GLY A 229 -48.00 -10.70 -32.35
C GLY A 229 -48.12 -10.58 -33.86
N GLU A 230 -49.30 -10.88 -34.38
CA GLU A 230 -49.70 -10.50 -35.73
C GLU A 230 -49.48 -9.00 -35.87
N GLY A 231 -48.42 -8.61 -36.59
CA GLY A 231 -48.10 -7.21 -36.83
C GLY A 231 -46.64 -6.87 -37.09
N ALA A 232 -45.68 -7.75 -36.76
CA ALA A 232 -44.29 -7.57 -37.16
C ALA A 232 -43.83 -8.82 -37.90
N ALA A 233 -43.86 -8.75 -39.24
CA ALA A 233 -43.18 -9.72 -40.09
C ALA A 233 -41.78 -9.99 -39.51
N ALA A 234 -41.49 -11.27 -39.23
CA ALA A 234 -40.20 -11.72 -38.75
C ALA A 234 -39.10 -11.16 -39.65
N ARG A 235 -38.44 -10.08 -39.20
CA ARG A 235 -37.16 -9.71 -39.79
C ARG A 235 -36.17 -10.71 -39.19
N PRO A 236 -35.50 -11.53 -40.01
CA PRO A 236 -34.44 -12.39 -39.49
C PRO A 236 -33.44 -11.49 -38.75
N SER A 237 -33.25 -11.74 -37.45
CA SER A 237 -32.29 -10.99 -36.66
C SER A 237 -30.88 -11.33 -37.16
N VAL A 238 -30.27 -10.43 -37.92
CA VAL A 238 -28.89 -10.54 -38.34
C VAL A 238 -28.00 -10.39 -37.10
N THR A 239 -27.22 -11.42 -36.77
CA THR A 239 -26.25 -11.34 -35.66
C THR A 239 -24.91 -10.84 -36.16
N PHE A 240 -24.12 -10.24 -35.26
CA PHE A 240 -22.74 -9.85 -35.56
C PHE A 240 -21.89 -11.04 -36.04
N GLY A 241 -22.13 -12.24 -35.49
CA GLY A 241 -21.48 -13.48 -35.93
C GLY A 241 -21.78 -13.83 -37.38
N LYS A 242 -23.03 -13.63 -37.84
CA LYS A 242 -23.39 -13.90 -39.24
C LYS A 242 -22.74 -12.91 -40.21
N ILE A 243 -22.63 -11.64 -39.81
CA ILE A 243 -21.93 -10.61 -40.60
C ILE A 243 -20.44 -10.97 -40.75
N LEU A 244 -19.81 -11.44 -39.67
CA LEU A 244 -18.41 -11.83 -39.71
C LEU A 244 -18.19 -13.03 -40.64
N GLU A 245 -19.04 -14.06 -40.54
CA GLU A 245 -19.02 -15.21 -41.44
C GLU A 245 -19.15 -14.79 -42.91
N MET A 246 -20.06 -13.87 -43.20
CA MET A 246 -20.28 -13.34 -44.56
C MET A 246 -19.07 -12.54 -45.07
N LYS A 247 -18.46 -11.69 -44.21
CA LYS A 247 -17.26 -10.92 -44.57
C LYS A 247 -16.00 -11.77 -44.71
N SER A 248 -15.94 -12.92 -44.03
CA SER A 248 -14.84 -13.87 -44.15
C SER A 248 -14.93 -14.72 -45.43
N ASN A 249 -16.09 -14.80 -46.08
CA ASN A 249 -16.25 -15.53 -47.33
C ASN A 249 -15.37 -14.92 -48.44
N PRO A 250 -14.57 -15.72 -49.17
CA PRO A 250 -13.74 -15.23 -50.28
C PRO A 250 -14.51 -14.43 -51.33
N LYS A 251 -15.81 -14.69 -51.51
CA LYS A 251 -16.69 -13.91 -52.38
C LYS A 251 -16.78 -12.42 -52.02
N TYR A 252 -16.50 -12.06 -50.77
CA TYR A 252 -16.54 -10.68 -50.30
C TYR A 252 -15.22 -9.93 -50.55
N TRP A 253 -14.07 -10.54 -50.24
CA TRP A 253 -12.78 -9.84 -50.14
C TRP A 253 -11.70 -10.27 -51.14
N ASP A 254 -11.77 -11.48 -51.72
CA ASP A 254 -10.73 -12.00 -52.62
C ASP A 254 -10.93 -11.47 -54.06
N PRO A 255 -10.01 -10.68 -54.63
CA PRO A 255 -10.16 -10.10 -55.97
C PRO A 255 -10.42 -11.11 -57.09
N SER A 256 -9.91 -12.34 -56.97
CA SER A 256 -10.08 -13.39 -57.99
C SER A 256 -11.37 -14.18 -57.86
N ARG A 257 -12.07 -14.06 -56.73
CA ARG A 257 -13.31 -14.80 -56.41
C ARG A 257 -14.46 -13.88 -56.02
N ARG A 258 -14.26 -12.57 -56.15
CA ARG A 258 -15.19 -11.54 -55.73
C ARG A 258 -16.47 -11.64 -56.53
N ASP A 259 -17.58 -11.70 -55.81
CA ASP A 259 -18.93 -11.72 -56.37
C ASP A 259 -19.60 -10.38 -56.04
N PRO A 260 -19.78 -9.47 -57.02
CA PRO A 260 -20.35 -8.15 -56.78
C PRO A 260 -21.75 -8.17 -56.15
N ASP A 261 -22.55 -9.19 -56.42
CA ASP A 261 -23.91 -9.27 -55.87
C ASP A 261 -23.89 -9.80 -54.44
N TYR A 262 -22.98 -10.72 -54.13
CA TYR A 262 -22.69 -11.12 -52.76
C TYR A 262 -22.18 -9.95 -51.91
N VAL A 263 -21.28 -9.11 -52.45
CA VAL A 263 -20.80 -7.91 -51.73
C VAL A 263 -21.94 -6.95 -51.39
N LYS A 264 -22.86 -6.69 -52.34
CA LYS A 264 -24.04 -5.85 -52.08
C LYS A 264 -24.96 -6.46 -51.02
N GLU A 265 -25.13 -7.78 -51.02
CA GLU A 265 -25.91 -8.49 -50.00
C GLU A 265 -25.28 -8.30 -48.61
N VAL A 266 -23.97 -8.53 -48.47
CA VAL A 266 -23.26 -8.33 -47.20
C VAL A 266 -23.33 -6.88 -46.73
N ASP A 267 -23.14 -5.90 -47.62
CA ASP A 267 -23.18 -4.48 -47.26
C ASP A 267 -24.61 -4.02 -46.87
N ALA A 268 -25.64 -4.55 -47.52
CA ALA A 268 -27.04 -4.29 -47.14
C ALA A 268 -27.36 -4.87 -45.74
N VAL A 269 -26.87 -6.07 -45.46
CA VAL A 269 -27.00 -6.73 -44.15
C VAL A 269 -26.26 -5.95 -43.06
N VAL A 270 -25.06 -5.44 -43.33
CA VAL A 270 -24.27 -4.59 -42.42
C VAL A 270 -24.99 -3.26 -42.14
N SER A 271 -25.52 -2.61 -43.18
CA SER A 271 -26.25 -1.33 -43.03
C SER A 271 -27.52 -1.47 -42.19
N GLN A 272 -28.23 -2.60 -42.30
CA GLN A 272 -29.39 -2.90 -41.47
C GLN A 272 -29.00 -3.14 -40.01
N PHE A 273 -27.84 -3.76 -39.75
CA PHE A 273 -27.32 -3.99 -38.40
C PHE A 273 -26.88 -2.68 -37.71
N SER A 274 -26.18 -1.79 -38.44
CA SER A 274 -25.70 -0.51 -37.89
C SER A 274 -26.81 0.53 -37.66
N GLY A 275 -27.92 0.44 -38.39
CA GLY A 275 -29.07 1.34 -38.25
C GLY A 275 -30.02 0.97 -37.10
N ALA A 276 -29.74 -0.11 -36.38
CA ALA A 276 -30.55 -0.62 -35.26
C ALA A 276 -29.89 -0.44 -33.87
N GLN A 277 -28.72 0.21 -33.81
CA GLN A 277 -28.03 0.57 -32.55
C GLN A 277 -28.42 1.95 -32.03
#